data_AF-F3FDK1-F1
#
_entry.id   AF-F3FDK1-F1
#
_cell.length_a   1.000
_cell.length_b   1.000
_cell.length_c   1.000
_cell.angle_alpha   90.00
_cell.angle_beta   90.00
_cell.angle_gamma   90.00
#
_symmetry.space_group_name_H-M   'P 1'
#
loop_
_entity.id
_entity.type
_entity.pdbx_description
1 polymer ?
#
loop_
_entity_poly.entity_id
_entity_poly.type
_entity_poly.pdbx_seq_one_letter_code
_entity_poly.pdbx_strand_id
1 'polypeptide(L)' 'MKRLLLTAVLSALMIAEVHAESFTISDIRVNGLQRVSAGSVFGALPLNVGEQAD' A
#
# COMPACT_ATOMS: atom_id res chain seq x y z
N MET A 1 -19.32 7.92 36.38
CA MET A 1 -18.00 8.34 35.87
C MET A 1 -17.00 7.17 35.76
N LYS A 2 -16.80 6.35 36.80
CA LYS A 2 -15.86 5.20 36.77
C LYS A 2 -16.11 4.18 35.65
N ARG A 3 -17.38 3.89 35.31
CA ARG A 3 -17.76 2.97 34.23
C ARG A 3 -17.36 3.49 32.83
N LEU A 4 -17.44 4.81 32.63
CA LEU A 4 -17.05 5.47 31.37
C LEU A 4 -15.53 5.45 31.19
N LEU A 5 -14.78 5.59 32.28
CA LEU A 5 -13.32 5.47 32.27
C LEU A 5 -12.88 4.04 31.92
N LEU A 6 -13.57 3.02 32.46
CA LEU A 6 -13.25 1.62 32.17
C LEU A 6 -13.48 1.29 30.69
N THR A 7 -14.58 1.77 30.11
CA THR A 7 -14.86 1.58 28.68
C THR A 7 -13.84 2.31 27.80
N ALA A 8 -13.45 3.53 28.18
CA ALA A 8 -12.46 4.31 27.45
C ALA A 8 -11.07 3.65 27.44
N VAL A 9 -10.65 3.10 28.58
CA VAL A 9 -9.40 2.33 28.70
C VAL A 9 -9.48 1.07 27.84
N LEU A 10 -10.57 0.31 27.92
CA LEU A 10 -10.73 -0.90 27.12
C LEU A 10 -10.73 -0.61 25.61
N SER A 11 -11.34 0.48 25.15
CA SER A 11 -11.27 0.89 23.74
C SER A 11 -9.88 1.34 23.31
N ALA A 12 -9.11 1.97 24.20
CA ALA A 12 -7.73 2.36 23.91
C ALA A 12 -6.78 1.16 23.78
N LEU A 13 -7.08 0.05 24.48
CA LEU A 13 -6.32 -1.20 24.37
C LEU A 13 -6.60 -1.98 23.08
N MET A 14 -7.66 -1.64 22.33
CA MET A 14 -8.08 -2.35 21.11
C MET A 14 -7.61 -1.67 19.82
N ILE A 15 -6.65 -0.75 19.90
CA ILE A 15 -6.04 -0.15 18.72
C ILE A 15 -5.12 -1.19 18.09
N ALA A 16 -5.64 -1.94 17.12
CA ALA A 16 -4.84 -2.83 16.29
C ALA A 16 -4.18 -2.02 15.17
N GLU A 17 -2.88 -2.20 14.98
CA GLU A 17 -2.20 -1.69 13.81
C GLU A 17 -2.51 -2.58 12.61
N VAL A 18 -3.07 -2.00 11.55
CA VAL A 18 -3.27 -2.67 10.27
C VAL A 18 -2.17 -2.19 9.34
N HIS A 19 -1.26 -3.08 9.00
CA HIS A 19 -0.21 -2.84 8.01
C HIS A 19 -0.60 -3.52 6.70
N ALA A 20 -0.27 -2.91 5.56
CA ALA A 20 -0.39 -3.58 4.28
C ALA A 20 0.65 -4.71 4.22
N GLU A 21 0.27 -5.85 3.64
CA GLU A 21 1.22 -6.93 3.40
C GLU A 21 2.08 -6.57 2.20
N SER A 22 3.40 -6.57 2.39
CA SER A 22 4.33 -6.32 1.30
C SER A 22 4.23 -7.43 0.24
N PHE A 23 4.29 -7.05 -1.03
CA PHE A 23 4.17 -7.98 -2.15
C PHE A 23 5.27 -7.79 -3.18
N THR A 24 5.58 -8.84 -3.93
CA THR A 24 6.53 -8.77 -5.05
C THR A 24 5.79 -8.46 -6.35
N ILE A 25 6.26 -7.46 -7.09
CA ILE A 25 5.68 -7.07 -8.38
C ILE A 25 5.99 -8.16 -9.41
N SER A 26 4.98 -8.85 -9.93
CA SER A 26 5.17 -9.96 -10.88
C SER A 26 5.13 -9.55 -12.35
N ASP A 27 4.34 -8.54 -12.70
CA ASP A 27 4.22 -7.99 -14.06
C ASP A 27 3.78 -6.51 -13.98
N ILE A 28 4.26 -5.67 -14.90
CA ILE A 28 3.79 -4.29 -15.05
C ILE A 28 3.27 -4.12 -16.47
N ARG A 29 1.96 -3.88 -16.61
CA ARG A 29 1.30 -3.73 -17.90
C ARG A 29 0.79 -2.32 -18.13
N VAL A 30 1.23 -1.71 -19.22
CA VAL A 30 0.75 -0.40 -19.66
C VAL A 30 -0.26 -0.58 -20.79
N ASN A 31 -1.47 -0.04 -20.62
CA ASN A 31 -2.54 -0.09 -21.61
C ASN A 31 -2.90 1.33 -22.07
N GLY A 32 -3.41 1.48 -23.30
CA GLY A 32 -3.97 2.75 -23.78
C GLY A 32 -2.95 3.81 -24.17
N LEU A 33 -1.70 3.43 -24.48
CA LEU A 33 -0.71 4.37 -25.02
C LEU A 33 -1.16 4.91 -26.39
N GLN A 34 -0.95 6.21 -26.61
CA GLN A 34 -1.26 6.87 -27.88
C GLN A 34 -0.05 7.61 -28.45
N ARG A 35 0.53 8.52 -27.65
CA ARG A 35 1.62 9.42 -28.08
C ARG A 35 2.97 9.13 -27.43
N VAL A 36 3.01 8.27 -26.41
CA VAL A 36 4.20 7.98 -25.58
C VAL A 36 4.54 6.50 -25.68
N SER A 37 5.84 6.20 -25.73
CA SER A 37 6.32 4.81 -25.78
C SER A 37 6.26 4.14 -24.41
N ALA A 38 6.06 2.82 -24.39
CA ALA A 38 6.10 2.05 -23.14
C ALA A 38 7.46 2.18 -22.45
N GLY A 39 8.56 2.19 -23.20
CA GLY A 39 9.91 2.35 -22.63
C GLY A 39 10.11 3.67 -21.90
N SER A 40 9.52 4.77 -22.41
CA SER A 40 9.54 6.06 -21.71
C SER A 40 8.73 6.03 -20.41
N VAL A 41 7.62 5.30 -20.37
CA VAL A 41 6.82 5.12 -19.15
C VAL A 41 7.58 4.26 -18.14
N PHE A 42 8.09 3.10 -18.55
CA PHE A 42 8.87 2.22 -17.68
C PHE A 42 10.12 2.90 -17.13
N GLY A 43 10.84 3.68 -17.94
CA GLY A 43 12.01 4.43 -17.48
C GLY A 43 11.69 5.56 -16.50
N ALA A 44 10.42 5.99 -16.40
CA ALA A 44 9.96 6.99 -15.45
C ALA A 44 9.30 6.40 -14.20
N LEU A 45 8.98 5.10 -14.19
CA LEU A 45 8.38 4.44 -13.04
C LEU A 45 9.45 4.19 -11.97
N PRO A 46 9.22 4.54 -10.69
CA PRO A 46 10.15 4.29 -9.60
C PRO A 46 10.03 2.86 -9.06
N LEU A 47 9.55 1.92 -9.87
CA LEU A 47 9.23 0.55 -9.48
C LEU A 47 9.55 -0.39 -10.63
N ASN A 48 10.04 -1.59 -10.30
CA ASN A 48 10.41 -2.60 -11.28
C ASN A 48 9.72 -3.94 -11.01
N VAL A 49 9.57 -4.76 -12.05
CA VAL A 49 9.17 -6.17 -11.89
C VAL A 49 10.23 -6.90 -11.06
N GLY A 50 9.79 -7.66 -10.08
CA GLY A 50 10.62 -8.37 -9.11
C GLY A 50 10.93 -7.58 -7.84
N GLU A 51 10.54 -6.30 -7.75
CA GLU A 51 10.73 -5.47 -6.57
C GLU A 51 9.64 -5.76 -5.50
N GLN A 52 10.01 -5.60 -4.23
CA GLN A 52 9.08 -5.69 -3.10
C GLN A 52 8.46 -4.31 -2.85
N ALA A 53 7.13 -4.20 -2.90
CA ALA A 53 6.38 -3.00 -2.55
C ALA A 53 5.62 -3.24 -1.23
N ASP A 54 5.54 -2.20 -0.39
CA ASP A 54 4.88 -2.21 0.92
C ASP A 54 3.79 -1.14 1.05
#